data_AF-A7XE70-F1
#
_entry.id   AF-A7XE70-F1
#
_cell.length_a   1.000
_cell.length_b   1.000
_cell.length_c   1.000
_cell.angle_alpha   90.00
_cell.angle_beta   90.00
_cell.angle_gamma   90.00
#
_symmetry.space_group_name_H-M   'P 1'
#
loop_
_entity.id
_entity.type
_entity.pdbx_description
1 polymer ?
#
loop_
_entity_poly.entity_id
_entity_poly.type
_entity_poly.pdbx_seq_one_letter_code
_entity_poly.pdbx_strand_id
1 'polypeptide(L)'
;MPEMQKLSFMGYNFTENEEEVTYTFLMTNHSIYSRLTLTPSGSLQQFTWIPTERENDFFWNSPKDQCDAYEKCGPYSYCNMFTSSMCNCIKGFEPKNPQEALTDGLDGCVRKTKLSCTGDGFWKLSKVKLPDTKSVIVDKKIDAEECEMRCLQNCNCTAFANKDIRNGGSGCVIWTGELVDMRTYSTA
;
A
#
# COMPACT_ATOMS: atom_id res chain seq x y z
N MET A 1 0.07 7.64 0.50
CA MET A 1 -0.58 8.14 -0.73
C MET A 1 0.51 8.73 -1.62
N PRO A 2 0.80 8.11 -2.77
CA PRO A 2 1.83 8.58 -3.70
C PRO A 2 1.61 10.03 -4.17
N GLU A 3 0.38 10.53 -4.09
CA GLU A 3 0.01 11.90 -4.48
C GLU A 3 0.32 12.98 -3.44
N MET A 4 0.76 12.63 -2.22
CA MET A 4 1.27 13.62 -1.27
C MET A 4 2.66 14.09 -1.72
N GLN A 5 2.70 14.80 -2.85
CA GLN A 5 3.88 15.48 -3.35
C GLN A 5 4.41 16.42 -2.28
N LYS A 6 5.73 16.60 -2.27
CA LYS A 6 6.41 17.50 -1.33
C LYS A 6 6.03 18.95 -1.64
N LEU A 7 4.96 19.42 -1.04
CA LEU A 7 4.50 20.80 -1.14
C LEU A 7 5.45 21.71 -0.37
N SER A 8 5.89 22.81 -0.99
CA SER A 8 6.77 23.79 -0.34
C SER A 8 6.08 24.54 0.80
N PHE A 9 4.76 24.65 0.76
CA PHE A 9 3.93 25.38 1.72
C PHE A 9 3.35 24.53 2.86
N MET A 10 3.65 23.22 2.91
CA MET A 10 3.13 22.30 3.92
C MET A 10 4.17 21.25 4.31
N GLY A 11 4.31 21.03 5.62
CA GLY A 11 5.00 19.86 6.18
C GLY A 11 3.98 18.88 6.76
N TYR A 12 4.24 17.58 6.69
CA TYR A 12 3.45 16.56 7.36
C TYR A 12 4.37 15.58 8.09
N ASN A 13 3.85 14.99 9.17
CA ASN A 13 4.56 14.01 9.96
C ASN A 13 3.61 12.92 10.48
N PHE A 14 4.15 11.72 10.64
CA PHE A 14 3.50 10.62 11.34
C PHE A 14 4.34 10.29 12.57
N THR A 15 3.79 10.57 13.76
CA THR A 15 4.41 10.24 15.03
C THR A 15 3.95 8.84 15.45
N GLU A 16 4.89 7.95 15.74
CA GLU A 16 4.63 6.61 16.28
C GLU A 16 5.60 6.38 17.46
N ASN A 17 5.11 6.57 18.68
CA ASN A 17 5.87 6.35 19.92
C ASN A 17 4.99 5.71 21.01
N GLU A 18 5.47 5.65 22.25
CA GLU A 18 4.74 5.05 23.38
C GLU A 18 3.55 5.88 23.87
N GLU A 19 3.51 7.18 23.54
CA GLU A 19 2.49 8.13 23.98
C GLU A 19 1.41 8.34 22.91
N GLU A 20 1.79 8.43 21.65
CA GLU A 20 0.89 8.74 20.55
C GLU A 20 1.21 8.00 19.23
N VAL A 21 0.14 7.77 18.46
CA VAL A 21 0.19 7.31 17.07
C VAL A 21 -0.70 8.24 16.25
N THR A 22 -0.11 9.31 15.73
CA THR A 22 -0.85 10.45 15.18
C THR A 22 -0.25 10.93 13.87
N TYR A 23 -1.12 11.22 12.89
CA TYR A 23 -0.76 11.98 11.70
C TYR A 23 -1.04 13.47 11.92
N THR A 24 -0.09 14.33 11.59
CA THR A 24 -0.23 15.78 11.66
C THR A 24 0.31 16.45 10.39
N PHE A 25 -0.25 17.61 10.05
CA PHE A 25 0.31 18.48 9.03
C PHE A 25 0.30 19.93 9.50
N LEU A 26 1.27 20.70 9.04
CA LEU A 26 1.50 22.09 9.42
C LEU A 26 1.74 22.92 8.15
N MET A 27 1.14 24.11 8.12
CA MET A 27 1.36 25.07 7.05
C MET A 27 2.66 25.83 7.31
N THR A 28 3.56 25.86 6.32
CA THR A 28 4.78 26.69 6.39
C THR A 28 4.51 28.10 5.86
N ASN A 29 3.51 28.26 5.00
CA ASN A 29 3.01 29.56 4.56
C ASN A 29 1.68 29.89 5.27
N HIS A 30 1.71 30.91 6.13
CA HIS A 30 0.59 31.29 6.97
C HIS A 30 -0.55 32.01 6.22
N SER A 31 -0.31 32.40 4.96
CA SER A 31 -1.36 32.96 4.09
C SER A 31 -2.19 31.88 3.39
N ILE A 32 -1.76 30.62 3.45
CA ILE A 32 -2.45 29.48 2.83
C ILE A 32 -3.18 28.70 3.93
N TYR A 33 -4.45 28.39 3.70
CA TYR A 33 -5.25 27.56 4.60
C TYR A 33 -5.45 26.19 3.98
N SER A 34 -5.27 25.12 4.76
CA SER A 34 -5.55 23.76 4.29
C SER A 34 -6.24 22.96 5.38
N ARG A 35 -7.13 22.05 4.99
CA ARG A 35 -7.81 21.13 5.90
C ARG A 35 -8.04 19.77 5.26
N LEU A 36 -8.00 18.73 6.10
CA LEU A 36 -8.48 17.40 5.76
C LEU A 36 -9.93 17.26 6.25
N THR A 37 -10.81 16.75 5.40
CA THR A 37 -12.24 16.61 5.73
C THR A 37 -12.77 15.31 5.13
N LEU A 38 -13.45 14.52 5.95
CA LEU A 38 -14.23 13.37 5.48
C LEU A 38 -15.60 13.87 5.01
N THR A 39 -15.93 13.65 3.75
CA THR A 39 -17.23 14.02 3.20
C THR A 39 -18.34 13.07 3.68
N PRO A 40 -19.62 13.48 3.63
CA PRO A 40 -20.75 12.58 3.90
C PRO A 40 -20.81 11.34 3.01
N SER A 41 -20.18 11.40 1.82
CA SER A 41 -20.03 10.26 0.90
C SER A 41 -18.89 9.31 1.27
N GLY A 42 -18.16 9.55 2.37
CA GLY A 42 -17.07 8.70 2.84
C GLY A 42 -15.74 8.92 2.13
N SER A 43 -15.55 10.06 1.44
CA SER A 43 -14.28 10.39 0.80
C SER A 43 -13.47 11.34 1.68
N LEU A 44 -12.23 10.99 1.98
CA LEU A 44 -11.27 11.88 2.62
C LEU A 44 -10.74 12.86 1.57
N GLN A 45 -10.86 14.16 1.83
CA GLN A 45 -10.44 15.21 0.90
C GLN A 45 -9.54 16.21 1.57
N GLN A 46 -8.52 16.67 0.85
CA GLN A 46 -7.72 17.82 1.24
C GLN A 46 -8.14 19.05 0.44
N PHE A 47 -8.63 20.07 1.15
CA PHE A 47 -8.95 21.36 0.58
C PHE A 47 -7.87 22.36 0.93
N THR A 48 -7.37 23.10 -0.07
CA THR A 48 -6.38 24.14 0.12
C THR A 48 -6.88 25.43 -0.52
N TRP A 49 -6.80 26.53 0.22
CA TRP A 49 -7.12 27.86 -0.26
C TRP A 49 -5.85 28.67 -0.41
N ILE A 50 -5.59 29.16 -1.63
CA ILE A 50 -4.41 29.94 -1.98
C ILE A 50 -4.87 31.34 -2.41
N PRO A 51 -4.46 32.43 -1.70
CA PRO A 51 -4.99 33.78 -1.95
C PRO A 51 -4.83 34.30 -3.39
N THR A 52 -3.78 33.87 -4.09
CA THR A 52 -3.45 34.31 -5.45
C THR A 52 -4.26 33.60 -6.53
N GLU A 53 -4.92 32.50 -6.18
CA GLU A 53 -5.74 31.69 -7.07
C GLU A 53 -7.21 31.98 -6.74
N ARG A 54 -8.02 32.30 -7.76
CA ARG A 54 -9.42 32.72 -7.56
C ARG A 54 -10.37 31.56 -7.25
N GLU A 55 -9.90 30.31 -7.33
CA GLU A 55 -10.69 29.10 -7.06
C GLU A 55 -10.16 28.35 -5.84
N ASN A 56 -11.07 27.67 -5.14
CA ASN A 56 -10.72 26.73 -4.06
C ASN A 56 -10.12 25.50 -4.71
N ASP A 57 -8.80 25.44 -4.80
CA ASP A 57 -8.15 24.36 -5.52
C ASP A 57 -8.05 23.11 -4.63
N PHE A 58 -9.00 22.21 -4.86
CA PHE A 58 -9.01 20.82 -4.41
C PHE A 58 -7.63 20.18 -4.63
N PHE A 59 -7.04 19.63 -3.55
CA PHE A 59 -5.66 19.11 -3.62
C PHE A 59 -5.62 17.61 -3.92
N TRP A 60 -6.32 16.78 -3.15
CA TRP A 60 -6.51 15.35 -3.45
C TRP A 60 -7.71 14.77 -2.69
N ASN A 61 -8.14 13.58 -3.11
CA ASN A 61 -9.11 12.74 -2.39
C ASN A 61 -8.65 11.27 -2.26
N SER A 62 -9.26 10.58 -1.31
CA SER A 62 -9.20 9.13 -1.14
C SER A 62 -10.59 8.58 -0.83
N PRO A 63 -10.98 7.42 -1.37
CA PRO A 63 -10.34 6.69 -2.47
C PRO A 63 -10.35 7.51 -3.78
N LYS A 64 -9.34 7.31 -4.64
CA LYS A 64 -9.18 8.05 -5.90
C LYS A 64 -9.73 7.31 -7.10
N ASP A 65 -9.53 6.01 -7.14
CA ASP A 65 -10.00 5.14 -8.22
C ASP A 65 -10.56 3.82 -7.67
N GLN A 66 -11.01 2.94 -8.57
CA GLN A 66 -11.63 1.68 -8.18
C GLN A 66 -10.65 0.72 -7.47
N CYS A 67 -9.34 0.84 -7.70
CA CYS A 67 -8.32 0.04 -7.03
C CYS A 67 -8.04 0.47 -5.59
N ASP A 68 -8.58 1.62 -5.15
CA ASP A 68 -8.49 2.05 -3.75
C ASP A 68 -9.64 1.51 -2.90
N ALA A 69 -10.65 0.86 -3.52
CA ALA A 69 -11.65 0.13 -2.76
C ALA A 69 -11.00 -1.06 -2.03
N TYR A 70 -11.33 -1.21 -0.75
CA TYR A 70 -10.77 -2.27 0.09
C TYR A 70 -11.07 -3.64 -0.52
N GLU A 71 -10.03 -4.47 -0.63
CA GLU A 71 -10.12 -5.82 -1.21
C GLU A 71 -10.77 -5.84 -2.60
N LYS A 72 -10.52 -4.81 -3.43
CA LYS A 72 -11.02 -4.75 -4.82
C LYS A 72 -10.69 -6.01 -5.62
N CYS A 73 -9.54 -6.61 -5.34
CA CYS A 73 -9.09 -7.86 -5.93
C CYS A 73 -8.85 -8.88 -4.81
N GLY A 74 -9.14 -10.16 -5.10
CA GLY A 74 -9.03 -11.23 -4.13
C GLY A 74 -7.61 -11.53 -3.65
N PRO A 75 -7.46 -12.48 -2.71
CA PRO A 75 -6.16 -12.87 -2.15
C PRO A 75 -5.09 -13.20 -3.19
N TYR A 76 -3.85 -12.83 -2.90
CA TYR A 76 -2.67 -13.06 -3.75
C TYR A 76 -2.79 -12.50 -5.18
N SER A 77 -3.62 -11.48 -5.34
CA SER A 77 -3.76 -10.69 -6.55
C SER A 77 -3.60 -9.20 -6.22
N TYR A 78 -3.32 -8.39 -7.23
CA TYR A 78 -3.20 -6.95 -7.08
C TYR A 78 -4.02 -6.22 -8.14
N CYS A 79 -4.54 -5.07 -7.74
CA CYS A 79 -5.30 -4.19 -8.63
C CYS A 79 -4.37 -3.31 -9.47
N ASN A 80 -4.65 -3.22 -10.76
CA ASN A 80 -3.95 -2.36 -11.71
C ASN A 80 -4.95 -1.73 -12.69
N MET A 81 -5.10 -0.40 -12.62
CA MET A 81 -6.01 0.37 -13.49
C MET A 81 -5.58 0.39 -14.97
N PHE A 82 -4.35 -0.03 -15.29
CA PHE A 82 -3.77 0.09 -16.64
C PHE A 82 -3.73 -1.23 -17.41
N THR A 83 -4.22 -2.32 -16.84
CA THR A 83 -4.28 -3.65 -17.48
C THR A 83 -5.69 -3.96 -17.98
N SER A 84 -5.80 -4.86 -18.96
CA SER A 84 -7.09 -5.27 -19.54
C SER A 84 -8.02 -5.93 -18.53
N SER A 85 -7.47 -6.79 -17.67
CA SER A 85 -8.11 -7.21 -16.42
C SER A 85 -7.57 -6.36 -15.28
N MET A 86 -8.45 -5.81 -14.45
CA MET A 86 -8.06 -4.94 -13.34
C MET A 86 -7.32 -5.73 -12.25
N CYS A 87 -7.71 -6.99 -12.02
CA CYS A 87 -7.11 -7.86 -11.01
C CYS A 87 -6.12 -8.84 -11.64
N ASN A 88 -4.89 -8.82 -11.15
CA ASN A 88 -3.79 -9.58 -11.71
C ASN A 88 -3.18 -10.48 -10.63
N CYS A 89 -2.98 -11.76 -10.94
CA CYS A 89 -2.27 -12.66 -10.03
C CYS A 89 -0.81 -12.27 -9.88
N ILE A 90 -0.30 -12.42 -8.65
CA ILE A 90 1.14 -12.30 -8.38
C ILE A 90 1.91 -13.32 -9.23
N LYS A 91 3.12 -12.96 -9.68
CA LYS A 91 3.98 -13.90 -10.41
C LYS A 91 4.20 -15.18 -9.59
N GLY A 92 3.95 -16.33 -10.21
CA GLY A 92 3.97 -17.64 -9.55
C GLY A 92 2.62 -18.10 -8.99
N PHE A 93 1.58 -17.28 -9.12
CA PHE A 93 0.19 -17.61 -8.81
C PHE A 93 -0.64 -17.70 -10.09
N GLU A 94 -1.79 -18.35 -9.99
CA GLU A 94 -2.81 -18.47 -11.04
C GLU A 94 -4.21 -18.27 -10.46
N PRO A 95 -5.19 -17.90 -11.29
CA PRO A 95 -6.57 -17.78 -10.85
C PRO A 95 -7.07 -19.02 -10.13
N LYS A 96 -7.69 -18.83 -8.96
CA LYS A 96 -8.37 -19.92 -8.26
C LYS A 96 -9.54 -20.46 -9.08
N ASN A 97 -10.30 -19.54 -9.70
CA ASN A 97 -11.38 -19.84 -10.62
C ASN A 97 -11.13 -19.13 -11.97
N PRO A 98 -10.74 -19.87 -13.03
CA PRO A 98 -10.43 -19.28 -14.33
C PRO A 98 -11.60 -18.53 -14.99
N GLN A 99 -12.85 -18.91 -14.69
CA GLN A 99 -14.03 -18.26 -15.27
C GLN A 99 -14.29 -16.88 -14.63
N GLU A 100 -14.12 -16.77 -13.32
CA GLU A 100 -14.35 -15.52 -12.56
C GLU A 100 -13.17 -14.53 -12.66
N ALA A 101 -11.98 -15.01 -12.99
CA ALA A 101 -10.83 -14.14 -13.26
C ALA A 101 -11.02 -13.25 -14.50
N LEU A 102 -11.97 -13.59 -15.37
CA LEU A 102 -12.35 -12.77 -16.53
C LEU A 102 -13.40 -11.70 -16.19
N THR A 103 -14.03 -11.78 -15.02
CA THR A 103 -15.13 -10.89 -14.62
C THR A 103 -14.71 -9.92 -13.52
N ASP A 104 -14.37 -10.41 -12.33
CA ASP A 104 -14.18 -9.57 -11.14
C ASP A 104 -12.89 -9.88 -10.36
N GLY A 105 -12.32 -11.08 -10.49
CA GLY A 105 -11.11 -11.49 -9.79
C GLY A 105 -11.24 -11.55 -8.25
N LEU A 106 -12.47 -11.64 -7.72
CA LEU A 106 -12.73 -11.64 -6.27
C LEU A 106 -12.26 -12.92 -5.58
N ASP A 107 -12.32 -14.05 -6.29
CA ASP A 107 -11.87 -15.36 -5.80
C ASP A 107 -10.35 -15.44 -5.58
N GLY A 108 -9.61 -14.46 -6.11
CA GLY A 108 -8.17 -14.34 -5.95
C GLY A 108 -7.39 -15.41 -6.70
N CYS A 109 -6.17 -15.63 -6.23
CA CYS A 109 -5.20 -16.49 -6.88
C CYS A 109 -4.59 -17.51 -5.90
N VAL A 110 -4.16 -18.64 -6.44
CA VAL A 110 -3.49 -19.71 -5.70
C VAL A 110 -2.09 -19.93 -6.26
N ARG A 111 -1.16 -20.42 -5.43
CA ARG A 111 0.21 -20.71 -5.88
C ARG A 111 0.18 -21.84 -6.91
N LYS A 112 0.93 -21.67 -8.00
CA LYS A 112 1.11 -22.73 -9.02
C LYS A 112 1.88 -23.93 -8.49
N THR A 113 2.71 -23.73 -7.47
CA THR A 113 3.54 -24.76 -6.87
C THR A 113 3.45 -24.67 -5.36
N LYS A 114 3.25 -25.82 -4.71
CA LYS A 114 3.20 -25.92 -3.26
C LYS A 114 4.59 -25.62 -2.68
N LEU A 115 4.60 -24.82 -1.62
CA LEU A 115 5.82 -24.48 -0.86
C LEU A 115 6.39 -25.71 -0.14
N SER A 116 7.72 -25.76 -0.04
CA SER A 116 8.43 -26.77 0.75
C SER A 116 9.00 -26.22 2.06
N CYS A 117 8.85 -24.91 2.32
CA CYS A 117 9.51 -24.13 3.36
C CYS A 117 11.03 -24.07 3.17
N THR A 118 11.70 -25.23 3.14
CA THR A 118 13.12 -25.34 2.83
C THR A 118 13.35 -25.19 1.33
N GLY A 119 14.18 -24.23 0.95
CA GLY A 119 14.54 -23.97 -0.46
C GLY A 119 13.54 -23.10 -1.22
N ASP A 120 12.51 -22.58 -0.54
CA ASP A 120 11.63 -21.57 -1.11
C ASP A 120 12.39 -20.25 -1.35
N GLY A 121 11.81 -19.39 -2.19
CA GLY A 121 12.36 -18.07 -2.48
C GLY A 121 11.26 -17.07 -2.83
N PHE A 122 11.66 -15.84 -3.13
CA PHE A 122 10.72 -14.72 -3.30
C PHE A 122 10.76 -14.12 -4.70
N TRP A 123 9.58 -13.69 -5.16
CA TRP A 123 9.46 -12.74 -6.26
C TRP A 123 9.38 -11.32 -5.71
N LYS A 124 10.24 -10.43 -6.22
CA LYS A 124 10.15 -9.01 -5.89
C LYS A 124 8.97 -8.36 -6.62
N LEU A 125 8.03 -7.81 -5.87
CA LEU A 125 6.98 -6.93 -6.39
C LEU A 125 7.42 -5.48 -6.18
N SER A 126 7.23 -4.66 -7.22
CA SER A 126 7.67 -3.25 -7.23
C SER A 126 6.47 -2.33 -7.42
N LYS A 127 6.56 -1.11 -6.88
CA LYS A 127 5.52 -0.06 -6.99
C LYS A 127 4.15 -0.54 -6.49
N VAL A 128 4.15 -1.29 -5.40
CA VAL A 128 2.97 -1.91 -4.82
C VAL A 128 2.57 -1.18 -3.53
N LYS A 129 1.27 -0.94 -3.33
CA LYS A 129 0.70 -0.67 -2.01
C LYS A 129 0.86 -1.95 -1.19
N LEU A 130 1.54 -1.87 -0.05
CA LEU A 130 1.74 -3.03 0.81
C LEU A 130 0.37 -3.66 1.19
N PRO A 131 0.28 -5.00 1.27
CA PRO A 131 -0.94 -5.68 1.66
C PRO A 131 -1.40 -5.28 3.06
N ASP A 132 -2.66 -5.59 3.37
CA ASP A 132 -3.24 -5.41 4.71
C ASP A 132 -2.31 -5.91 5.82
N THR A 133 -2.24 -5.15 6.92
CA THR A 133 -1.26 -5.36 8.00
C THR A 133 -1.84 -6.03 9.24
N LYS A 134 -3.01 -6.68 9.14
CA LYS A 134 -3.66 -7.39 10.26
C LYS A 134 -2.84 -8.56 10.82
N SER A 135 -2.11 -9.26 9.95
CA SER A 135 -1.35 -10.47 10.30
C SER A 135 0.13 -10.28 9.95
N VAL A 136 0.78 -9.32 10.61
CA VAL A 136 2.20 -9.00 10.39
C VAL A 136 3.04 -9.02 11.67
N ILE A 137 4.32 -9.30 11.49
CA ILE A 137 5.37 -9.12 12.49
C ILE A 137 6.24 -7.96 12.02
N VAL A 138 6.53 -7.00 12.91
CA VAL A 138 7.32 -5.81 12.59
C VAL A 138 8.57 -5.75 13.46
N ASP A 139 9.74 -5.58 12.84
CA ASP A 139 11.00 -5.33 13.53
C ASP A 139 11.66 -4.08 12.93
N LYS A 140 11.82 -3.02 13.73
CA LYS A 140 12.34 -1.72 13.26
C LYS A 140 13.86 -1.72 13.07
N LYS A 141 14.58 -2.72 13.58
CA LYS A 141 16.05 -2.68 13.73
C LYS A 141 16.80 -3.45 12.64
N ILE A 142 16.16 -4.44 12.05
CA ILE A 142 16.80 -5.31 11.06
C ILE A 142 16.67 -4.75 9.65
N ASP A 143 17.59 -5.15 8.78
CA ASP A 143 17.59 -4.80 7.37
C ASP A 143 16.83 -5.83 6.52
N ALA A 144 16.82 -5.61 5.20
CA ALA A 144 16.10 -6.46 4.26
C ALA A 144 16.68 -7.88 4.15
N GLU A 145 17.99 -8.07 4.34
CA GLU A 145 18.64 -9.38 4.23
C GLU A 145 18.27 -10.26 5.42
N GLU A 146 18.35 -9.72 6.63
CA GLU A 146 17.90 -10.40 7.84
C GLU A 146 16.37 -10.62 7.82
N CYS A 147 15.61 -9.68 7.25
CA CYS A 147 14.16 -9.83 7.07
C CYS A 147 13.81 -11.03 6.15
N GLU A 148 14.53 -11.17 5.04
CA GLU A 148 14.41 -12.31 4.13
C GLU A 148 14.74 -13.63 4.84
N MET A 149 15.86 -13.66 5.57
CA MET A 149 16.31 -14.84 6.32
C MET A 149 15.26 -15.29 7.35
N ARG A 150 14.71 -14.35 8.14
CA ARG A 150 13.66 -14.64 9.13
C ARG A 150 12.37 -15.13 8.49
N CYS A 151 12.00 -14.58 7.33
CA CYS A 151 10.85 -15.05 6.59
C CYS A 151 11.06 -16.49 6.08
N LEU A 152 12.23 -16.81 5.51
CA LEU A 152 12.55 -18.19 5.07
C LEU A 152 12.56 -19.21 6.21
N GLN A 153 12.98 -18.81 7.41
CA GLN A 153 12.96 -19.68 8.60
C GLN A 153 11.56 -19.91 9.17
N ASN A 154 10.59 -19.06 8.80
CA ASN A 154 9.21 -19.16 9.25
C ASN A 154 8.33 -19.74 8.14
N CYS A 155 7.96 -21.02 8.23
CA CYS A 155 7.14 -21.69 7.21
C CYS A 155 5.74 -21.09 7.02
N ASN A 156 5.28 -20.22 7.92
CA ASN A 156 4.03 -19.49 7.75
C ASN A 156 4.22 -18.13 7.06
N CYS A 157 5.45 -17.69 6.82
CA CYS A 157 5.71 -16.44 6.12
C CYS A 157 5.21 -16.49 4.67
N THR A 158 4.49 -15.47 4.25
CA THR A 158 3.98 -15.35 2.88
C THR A 158 4.64 -14.23 2.07
N ALA A 159 5.12 -13.18 2.74
CA ALA A 159 5.85 -12.06 2.14
C ALA A 159 6.63 -11.27 3.20
N PHE A 160 7.57 -10.44 2.75
CA PHE A 160 8.23 -9.45 3.59
C PHE A 160 8.50 -8.14 2.83
N ALA A 161 8.71 -7.04 3.56
CA ALA A 161 9.07 -5.74 3.01
C ALA A 161 9.82 -4.87 4.04
N ASN A 162 10.49 -3.81 3.57
CA ASN A 162 11.01 -2.77 4.46
C ASN A 162 9.86 -2.02 5.14
N LYS A 163 10.01 -1.68 6.42
CA LYS A 163 9.05 -0.82 7.15
C LYS A 163 9.12 0.63 6.68
N ASP A 164 10.33 1.15 6.52
CA ASP A 164 10.60 2.52 6.09
C ASP A 164 11.40 2.49 4.78
N ILE A 165 10.99 3.28 3.79
CA ILE A 165 11.61 3.32 2.46
C ILE A 165 12.73 4.36 2.33
N ARG A 166 12.90 5.24 3.34
CA ARG A 166 13.94 6.29 3.33
C ARG A 166 15.33 5.67 3.35
N ASN A 167 16.31 6.41 2.83
CA ASN A 167 17.74 6.06 2.87
C ASN A 167 18.07 4.65 2.33
N GLY A 168 17.32 4.16 1.34
CA GLY A 168 17.53 2.84 0.74
C GLY A 168 16.71 1.71 1.39
N GLY A 169 15.97 2.00 2.46
CA GLY A 169 15.10 1.04 3.13
C GLY A 169 15.63 0.59 4.49
N SER A 170 14.76 0.48 5.49
CA SER A 170 15.10 -0.03 6.81
C SER A 170 13.88 -0.63 7.54
N GLY A 171 14.17 -1.45 8.55
CA GLY A 171 13.16 -2.20 9.28
C GLY A 171 12.52 -3.29 8.42
N CYS A 172 11.71 -4.13 9.04
CA CYS A 172 11.16 -5.33 8.45
C CYS A 172 9.69 -5.47 8.83
N VAL A 173 8.88 -5.86 7.86
CA VAL A 173 7.50 -6.28 8.01
C VAL A 173 7.37 -7.66 7.37
N ILE A 174 6.87 -8.64 8.10
CA ILE A 174 6.69 -10.04 7.67
C ILE A 174 5.21 -10.37 7.75
N TRP A 175 4.61 -10.84 6.65
CA TRP A 175 3.23 -11.32 6.60
C TRP A 175 3.18 -12.82 6.86
N THR A 176 2.20 -13.29 7.64
CA THR A 176 1.95 -14.71 7.88
C THR A 176 0.59 -15.22 7.40
N GLY A 177 -0.21 -14.33 6.81
CA GLY A 177 -1.54 -14.64 6.27
C GLY A 177 -1.62 -14.45 4.77
N GLU A 178 -2.84 -14.47 4.24
CA GLU A 178 -3.09 -14.12 2.85
C GLU A 178 -2.72 -12.66 2.56
N LEU A 179 -2.21 -12.42 1.35
CA LEU A 179 -1.87 -11.07 0.90
C LEU A 179 -3.10 -10.47 0.22
N VAL A 180 -3.73 -9.49 0.85
CA VAL A 180 -4.97 -8.86 0.39
C VAL A 180 -4.81 -7.35 0.26
N ASP A 181 -5.77 -6.69 -0.41
CA ASP A 181 -5.85 -5.22 -0.54
C ASP A 181 -4.62 -4.56 -1.19
N MET A 182 -4.01 -5.26 -2.15
CA MET A 182 -2.86 -4.77 -2.91
C MET A 182 -3.28 -4.07 -4.20
N ARG A 183 -2.52 -3.03 -4.55
CA ARG A 183 -2.56 -2.42 -5.88
C ARG A 183 -1.17 -2.03 -6.35
N THR A 184 -1.00 -1.88 -7.66
CA THR A 184 0.20 -1.28 -8.23
C THR A 184 -0.04 0.17 -8.64
N TYR A 185 1.03 0.94 -8.66
CA TYR A 185 1.07 2.29 -9.21
C TYR A 185 1.92 2.30 -10.48
N SER A 186 1.40 2.92 -11.55
CA SER A 186 2.23 3.28 -12.70
C SER A 186 3.12 4.44 -12.31
N THR A 187 4.35 4.45 -12.82
CA THR A 187 5.11 5.71 -12.88
C THR A 187 4.59 6.48 -14.09
N ALA A 188 4.04 7.67 -13.85
CA ALA A 188 4.37 8.78 -14.73
C ALA A 188 5.79 9.23 -14.39
#